data_AF-A0A6G4R9G5-F1
#
_entry.id   AF-A0A6G4R9G5-F1
#
_cell.length_a   1.000
_cell.length_b   1.000
_cell.length_c   1.000
_cell.angle_alpha   90.00
_cell.angle_beta   90.00
_cell.angle_gamma   90.00
#
_symmetry.space_group_name_H-M   'P 1'
#
loop_
_entity.id
_entity.type
_entity.pdbx_description
1 polymer ?
#
loop_
_entity_poly.entity_id
_entity_poly.type
_entity_poly.pdbx_seq_one_letter_code
_entity_poly.pdbx_strand_id
1 'polypeptide(L)'
;MGTGDGEADQRGYGEGWEELRRQTLRRDGYACTRCGADDRTLQAHHIIPRGQGGPDELSNLLTLCRPCHGVIHQTNKSFDDVRDDAPLFPKPEAPAPVARMQSPDDSYCSRCGHDCEPNELVAWTNVPDTSSSATRGSLPDHLTLCKPCAGFLLECERSPLRREDLTANHRFGIHELSAWRLDAPVRSSVFAPAQVAIRRKPRTLRERVIDDTPVRFVWNHDGGRWLAIGVISYVLLVFLVGTLL
;
A
#
# COMPACT_ATOMS: atom_id res chain seq x y z
N MET A 1 -26.07 -27.47 27.59
CA MET A 1 -26.37 -28.59 26.66
C MET A 1 -27.14 -28.01 25.49
N GLY A 2 -26.58 -28.16 24.29
CA GLY A 2 -27.07 -27.56 23.05
C GLY A 2 -25.96 -27.56 22.01
N THR A 3 -25.35 -28.72 21.75
CA THR A 3 -24.53 -28.95 20.56
C THR A 3 -25.51 -29.08 19.40
N GLY A 4 -25.73 -27.96 18.71
CA GLY A 4 -26.50 -27.92 17.47
C GLY A 4 -25.55 -28.26 16.34
N ASP A 5 -25.56 -29.52 15.93
CA ASP A 5 -24.81 -30.05 14.80
C ASP A 5 -25.54 -29.62 13.52
N GLY A 6 -25.64 -28.31 13.30
CA GLY A 6 -26.33 -27.72 12.15
C GLY A 6 -25.58 -28.09 10.87
N GLU A 7 -26.26 -28.81 9.98
CA GLU A 7 -25.68 -29.32 8.73
C GLU A 7 -25.11 -28.14 7.92
N ALA A 8 -23.81 -28.21 7.63
CA ALA A 8 -23.10 -27.13 6.97
C ALA A 8 -23.57 -27.00 5.51
N ASP A 9 -23.81 -25.77 5.04
CA ASP A 9 -24.15 -25.50 3.63
C ASP A 9 -23.01 -25.97 2.69
N GLN A 10 -23.23 -25.91 1.38
CA GLN A 10 -22.21 -26.31 0.39
C GLN A 10 -20.89 -25.51 0.48
N ARG A 11 -20.88 -24.41 1.23
CA ARG A 11 -19.70 -23.57 1.51
C ARG A 11 -19.12 -23.84 2.91
N GLY A 12 -19.68 -24.79 3.66
CA GLY A 12 -19.25 -25.19 4.99
C GLY A 12 -19.77 -24.32 6.12
N TYR A 13 -20.81 -23.49 5.90
CA TYR A 13 -21.39 -22.64 6.96
C TYR A 13 -22.52 -23.35 7.70
N GLY A 14 -22.46 -23.34 9.04
CA GLY A 14 -23.52 -23.92 9.87
C GLY A 14 -24.80 -23.08 9.89
N GLU A 15 -25.81 -23.61 10.58
CA GLU A 15 -27.07 -22.89 10.83
C GLU A 15 -26.81 -21.51 11.46
N GLY A 16 -27.52 -20.47 10.98
CA GLY A 16 -27.41 -19.10 11.50
C GLY A 16 -26.42 -18.18 10.78
N TRP A 17 -25.61 -18.69 9.85
CA TRP A 17 -24.65 -17.86 9.09
C TRP A 17 -25.31 -16.70 8.33
N GLU A 18 -26.43 -16.94 7.66
CA GLU A 18 -27.11 -15.87 6.90
C GLU A 18 -27.65 -14.75 7.80
N GLU A 19 -28.07 -15.09 9.03
CA GLU A 19 -28.44 -14.10 10.05
C GLU A 19 -27.20 -13.30 10.49
N LEU A 20 -26.13 -14.00 10.84
CA LEU A 20 -24.88 -13.39 11.28
C LEU A 20 -24.27 -12.47 10.20
N ARG A 21 -24.31 -12.91 8.93
CA ARG A 21 -23.94 -12.10 7.77
C ARG A 21 -24.77 -10.82 7.71
N ARG A 22 -26.10 -10.93 7.84
CA ARG A 22 -26.99 -9.76 7.78
C ARG A 22 -26.73 -8.79 8.93
N GLN A 23 -26.44 -9.29 10.12
CA GLN A 23 -26.06 -8.48 11.29
C GLN A 23 -24.74 -7.75 11.06
N THR A 24 -23.74 -8.44 10.49
CA THR A 24 -22.44 -7.85 10.13
C THR A 24 -22.62 -6.68 9.16
N LEU A 25 -23.34 -6.91 8.05
CA LEU A 25 -23.61 -5.89 7.05
C LEU A 25 -24.36 -4.69 7.63
N ARG A 26 -25.35 -4.93 8.50
CA ARG A 26 -26.10 -3.87 9.17
C ARG A 26 -25.23 -3.04 10.12
N ARG A 27 -24.40 -3.69 10.94
CA ARG A 27 -23.47 -3.02 11.87
C ARG A 27 -22.53 -2.09 11.12
N ASP A 28 -22.03 -2.53 9.97
CA ASP A 28 -21.07 -1.79 9.17
C ASP A 28 -21.73 -0.79 8.20
N GLY A 29 -23.04 -0.54 8.35
CA GLY A 29 -23.77 0.45 7.56
C GLY A 29 -23.97 0.08 6.10
N TYR A 30 -23.94 -1.22 5.76
CA TYR A 30 -23.98 -1.72 4.38
C TYR A 30 -22.89 -1.10 3.49
N ALA A 31 -21.71 -0.89 4.06
CA ALA A 31 -20.55 -0.40 3.33
C ALA A 31 -19.32 -1.27 3.62
N CYS A 32 -18.44 -1.38 2.64
CA CYS A 32 -17.13 -1.99 2.79
C CYS A 32 -16.36 -1.24 3.88
N THR A 33 -15.97 -1.95 4.94
CA THR A 33 -15.22 -1.37 6.06
C THR A 33 -13.82 -0.95 5.64
N ARG A 34 -13.27 -1.54 4.56
CA ARG A 34 -11.96 -1.19 3.99
C ARG A 34 -12.00 0.03 3.08
N CYS A 35 -12.85 0.07 2.04
CA CYS A 35 -12.82 1.15 1.03
C CYS A 35 -14.05 2.07 1.03
N GLY A 36 -15.10 1.74 1.79
CA GLY A 36 -16.33 2.52 1.85
C GLY A 36 -17.37 2.23 0.76
N ALA A 37 -17.07 1.37 -0.24
CA ALA A 37 -18.04 1.01 -1.28
C ALA A 37 -19.31 0.37 -0.69
N ASP A 38 -20.48 0.79 -1.16
CA ASP A 38 -21.82 0.38 -0.69
C ASP A 38 -22.60 -0.42 -1.77
N ASP A 39 -21.85 -1.18 -2.59
CA ASP A 39 -22.38 -1.93 -3.72
C ASP A 39 -23.14 -3.21 -3.34
N ARG A 40 -23.67 -3.93 -4.35
CA ARG A 40 -24.40 -5.20 -4.15
C ARG A 40 -23.50 -6.42 -3.93
N THR A 41 -22.19 -6.25 -3.89
CA THR A 41 -21.20 -7.34 -3.82
C THR A 41 -20.67 -7.58 -2.41
N LEU A 42 -21.25 -6.93 -1.39
CA LEU A 42 -20.79 -7.00 0.00
C LEU A 42 -20.86 -8.41 0.60
N GLN A 43 -19.81 -8.77 1.31
CA GLN A 43 -19.59 -10.07 1.94
C GLN A 43 -19.16 -9.87 3.40
N ALA A 44 -19.53 -10.81 4.26
CA ALA A 44 -18.98 -10.91 5.60
C ALA A 44 -17.65 -11.69 5.51
N HIS A 45 -16.59 -11.06 5.99
CA HIS A 45 -15.22 -11.55 5.99
C HIS A 45 -14.77 -11.85 7.42
N HIS A 46 -14.21 -13.03 7.65
CA HIS A 46 -13.61 -13.37 8.94
C HIS A 46 -12.24 -12.72 9.12
N ILE A 47 -12.07 -12.00 10.22
CA ILE A 47 -10.79 -11.42 10.65
C ILE A 47 -9.75 -12.52 10.87
N ILE A 48 -10.11 -13.53 11.68
CA ILE A 48 -9.35 -14.78 11.80
C ILE A 48 -10.02 -15.79 10.86
N PRO A 49 -9.32 -16.29 9.81
CA PRO A 49 -9.91 -17.23 8.87
C PRO A 49 -10.43 -18.50 9.56
N ARG A 50 -11.57 -19.04 9.10
CA ARG A 50 -12.13 -20.29 9.63
C ARG A 50 -11.15 -21.47 9.52
N GLY A 51 -10.41 -21.55 8.42
CA GLY A 51 -9.36 -22.57 8.23
C GLY A 51 -8.19 -22.48 9.22
N GLN A 52 -8.10 -21.37 9.96
CA GLN A 52 -7.14 -21.16 11.05
C GLN A 52 -7.81 -21.20 12.43
N GLY A 53 -9.05 -21.69 12.52
CA GLY A 53 -9.80 -21.81 13.77
C GLY A 53 -10.57 -20.55 14.19
N GLY A 54 -10.76 -19.58 13.29
CA GLY A 54 -11.54 -18.38 13.59
C GLY A 54 -13.03 -18.67 13.84
N PRO A 55 -13.66 -18.07 14.86
CA PRO A 55 -15.05 -18.35 15.21
C PRO A 55 -16.05 -17.65 14.27
N ASP A 56 -17.24 -18.23 14.14
CA ASP A 56 -18.39 -17.63 13.47
C ASP A 56 -19.12 -16.68 14.44
N GLU A 57 -18.47 -15.56 14.77
CA GLU A 57 -18.97 -14.54 15.71
C GLU A 57 -18.96 -13.15 15.08
N LEU A 58 -19.89 -12.29 15.47
CA LEU A 58 -20.01 -10.93 14.93
C LEU A 58 -18.72 -10.12 15.16
N SER A 59 -18.04 -10.33 16.29
CA SER A 59 -16.75 -9.75 16.66
C SER A 59 -15.61 -10.14 15.71
N ASN A 60 -15.68 -11.33 15.10
CA ASN A 60 -14.70 -11.86 14.16
C ASN A 60 -15.07 -11.55 12.69
N LEU A 61 -16.13 -10.78 12.43
CA LEU A 61 -16.60 -10.49 11.08
C LEU A 61 -16.51 -9.01 10.73
N LEU A 62 -16.23 -8.73 9.45
CA LEU A 62 -16.23 -7.40 8.84
C LEU A 62 -16.92 -7.43 7.49
N THR A 63 -17.58 -6.35 7.11
CA THR A 63 -18.18 -6.19 5.78
C THR A 63 -17.12 -5.73 4.78
N LEU A 64 -16.96 -6.45 3.66
CA LEU A 64 -16.07 -6.08 2.55
C LEU A 64 -16.78 -6.20 1.21
N CYS A 65 -16.50 -5.30 0.27
CA CYS A 65 -16.86 -5.52 -1.14
C CYS A 65 -16.03 -6.66 -1.72
N ARG A 66 -16.54 -7.31 -2.78
CA ARG A 66 -15.87 -8.46 -3.40
C ARG A 66 -14.42 -8.14 -3.87
N PRO A 67 -14.12 -6.95 -4.45
CA PRO A 67 -12.74 -6.55 -4.73
C PRO A 67 -11.84 -6.54 -3.49
N CYS A 68 -12.22 -5.80 -2.44
CA CYS A 68 -11.44 -5.69 -1.20
C CYS A 68 -11.27 -7.05 -0.51
N HIS A 69 -12.29 -7.91 -0.57
CA HIS A 69 -12.21 -9.25 -0.03
C HIS A 69 -11.19 -10.11 -0.80
N GLY A 70 -11.12 -9.93 -2.13
CA GLY A 70 -10.10 -10.53 -2.98
C GLY A 70 -8.68 -10.09 -2.64
N VAL A 71 -8.46 -8.82 -2.26
CA VAL A 71 -7.13 -8.31 -1.86
C VAL A 71 -6.61 -9.01 -0.61
N ILE A 72 -7.50 -9.36 0.33
CA ILE A 72 -7.11 -10.09 1.54
C ILE A 72 -6.84 -11.56 1.21
N HIS A 73 -7.65 -12.17 0.35
CA HIS A 73 -7.48 -13.57 -0.08
C HIS A 73 -6.71 -13.68 -1.41
N GLN A 74 -5.45 -13.22 -1.43
CA GLN A 74 -4.64 -13.13 -2.66
C GLN A 74 -4.46 -14.46 -3.41
N THR A 75 -4.50 -15.59 -2.71
CA THR A 75 -4.34 -16.92 -3.32
C THR A 75 -5.66 -17.54 -3.80
N ASN A 76 -6.81 -16.92 -3.48
CA ASN A 76 -8.11 -17.43 -3.85
C ASN A 76 -8.51 -16.95 -5.26
N LYS A 77 -8.47 -17.87 -6.23
CA LYS A 77 -8.78 -17.62 -7.64
C LYS A 77 -10.21 -17.13 -7.89
N SER A 78 -11.13 -17.33 -6.95
CA SER A 78 -12.54 -16.90 -7.06
C SER A 78 -12.73 -15.37 -7.09
N PHE A 79 -11.66 -14.63 -6.82
CA PHE A 79 -11.62 -13.17 -6.83
C PHE A 79 -10.71 -12.61 -7.93
N ASP A 80 -10.10 -13.45 -8.77
CA ASP A 80 -9.17 -12.99 -9.81
C ASP A 80 -9.83 -12.04 -10.82
N ASP A 81 -11.15 -12.09 -10.96
CA ASP A 81 -11.97 -11.27 -11.86
C ASP A 81 -12.26 -9.86 -11.33
N VAL A 82 -12.15 -9.61 -10.02
CA VAL A 82 -12.57 -8.35 -9.39
C VAL A 82 -11.58 -7.77 -8.39
N ARG A 83 -10.54 -8.53 -7.98
CA ARG A 83 -9.56 -8.09 -6.97
C ARG A 83 -8.91 -6.76 -7.33
N ASP A 84 -8.70 -6.58 -8.62
CA ASP A 84 -8.04 -5.45 -9.23
C ASP A 84 -8.84 -4.14 -9.12
N ASP A 85 -10.16 -4.24 -8.94
CA ASP A 85 -11.03 -3.07 -8.76
C ASP A 85 -10.95 -2.49 -7.33
N ALA A 86 -10.22 -3.16 -6.43
CA ALA A 86 -10.11 -2.73 -5.04
C ALA A 86 -9.16 -1.53 -4.92
N PRO A 87 -9.56 -0.48 -4.18
CA PRO A 87 -8.63 0.59 -3.84
C PRO A 87 -7.39 0.07 -3.13
N LEU A 88 -6.23 0.60 -3.49
CA LEU A 88 -4.91 0.16 -3.02
C LEU A 88 -4.82 0.42 -1.53
N PHE A 89 -5.29 1.59 -1.10
CA PHE A 89 -5.33 1.99 0.29
C PHE A 89 -6.76 1.93 0.86
N PRO A 90 -6.92 1.42 2.09
CA PRO A 90 -8.15 1.56 2.86
C PRO A 90 -8.49 3.03 3.13
N LYS A 91 -9.75 3.31 3.47
CA LYS A 91 -10.16 4.61 4.03
C LYS A 91 -9.48 4.85 5.40
N PRO A 92 -9.28 6.11 5.83
CA PRO A 92 -8.59 6.41 7.09
C PRO A 92 -9.22 5.76 8.33
N GLU A 93 -10.55 5.55 8.32
CA GLU A 93 -11.31 4.98 9.44
C GLU A 93 -11.49 3.46 9.33
N ALA A 94 -10.83 2.80 8.38
CA ALA A 94 -10.94 1.35 8.26
C ALA A 94 -10.46 0.64 9.56
N PRO A 95 -11.03 -0.51 9.94
CA PRO A 95 -10.63 -1.21 11.16
C PRO A 95 -9.31 -1.95 10.96
N ALA A 96 -8.43 -2.00 11.98
CA ALA A 96 -7.06 -2.52 11.91
C ALA A 96 -6.86 -3.85 11.14
N PRO A 97 -7.76 -4.86 11.22
CA PRO A 97 -7.63 -6.09 10.44
C PRO A 97 -7.64 -5.90 8.92
N VAL A 98 -8.23 -4.81 8.43
CA VAL A 98 -8.36 -4.48 6.99
C VAL A 98 -7.82 -3.09 6.66
N ALA A 99 -7.54 -2.29 7.70
CA ALA A 99 -6.81 -1.04 7.65
C ALA A 99 -5.34 -1.32 7.85
N ARG A 100 -4.66 -1.45 6.73
CA ARG A 100 -3.36 -0.80 6.68
C ARG A 100 -3.61 0.71 6.77
N MET A 101 -3.23 1.34 7.88
CA MET A 101 -3.28 2.80 8.00
C MET A 101 -2.34 3.39 6.94
N GLN A 102 -2.88 4.20 6.04
CA GLN A 102 -2.07 4.91 5.05
C GLN A 102 -1.09 5.81 5.82
N SER A 103 0.21 5.60 5.63
CA SER A 103 1.21 6.53 6.14
C SER A 103 1.31 7.72 5.18
N PRO A 104 1.75 8.91 5.65
CA PRO A 104 2.06 10.01 4.74
C PRO A 104 3.01 9.59 3.61
N ASP A 105 3.90 8.62 3.86
CA ASP A 105 4.87 8.12 2.89
C ASP A 105 4.23 7.22 1.81
N ASP A 106 2.99 6.74 2.02
CA ASP A 106 2.25 5.89 1.08
C ASP A 106 1.63 6.70 -0.08
N SER A 107 1.67 8.04 -0.01
CA SER A 107 1.29 8.94 -1.13
C SER A 107 2.44 9.22 -2.08
N TYR A 108 3.65 8.77 -1.75
CA TYR A 108 4.84 8.99 -2.55
C TYR A 108 5.43 7.68 -3.03
N CYS A 109 6.09 7.72 -4.18
CA CYS A 109 6.88 6.59 -4.62
C CYS A 109 8.14 6.45 -3.73
N SER A 110 8.30 5.33 -3.03
CA SER A 110 9.48 5.00 -2.22
C SER A 110 10.80 4.97 -3.01
N ARG A 111 10.75 4.85 -4.34
CA ARG A 111 11.94 4.94 -5.21
C ARG A 111 12.25 6.38 -5.62
N CYS A 112 11.33 7.05 -6.30
CA CYS A 112 11.59 8.38 -6.88
C CYS A 112 11.16 9.53 -5.96
N GLY A 113 10.45 9.28 -4.87
CA GLY A 113 9.92 10.28 -3.93
C GLY A 113 9.03 11.33 -4.57
N HIS A 114 8.42 10.99 -5.72
CA HIS A 114 7.44 11.83 -6.37
C HIS A 114 6.07 11.60 -5.75
N ASP A 115 5.32 12.69 -5.57
CA ASP A 115 3.91 12.64 -5.24
C ASP A 115 3.16 12.08 -6.45
N CYS A 116 2.27 11.13 -6.23
CA CYS A 116 1.55 10.48 -7.31
C CYS A 116 0.10 10.32 -6.91
N GLU A 117 -0.79 10.53 -7.88
CA GLU A 117 -2.20 10.18 -7.71
C GLU A 117 -2.32 8.70 -7.30
N PRO A 118 -3.25 8.33 -6.40
CA PRO A 118 -3.35 6.96 -5.89
C PRO A 118 -3.49 5.87 -6.98
N ASN A 119 -4.05 6.22 -8.14
CA ASN A 119 -4.18 5.32 -9.29
C ASN A 119 -2.88 5.14 -10.09
N GLU A 120 -1.87 5.98 -9.87
CA GLU A 120 -0.52 5.92 -10.46
C GLU A 120 0.48 5.15 -9.58
N LEU A 121 0.01 4.66 -8.44
CA LEU A 121 0.80 3.92 -7.45
C LEU A 121 0.49 2.42 -7.48
N VAL A 122 1.52 1.65 -7.12
CA VAL A 122 1.49 0.20 -6.92
C VAL A 122 2.23 -0.11 -5.62
N ALA A 123 1.75 -1.04 -4.81
CA ALA A 123 2.43 -1.47 -3.60
C ALA A 123 3.16 -2.80 -3.82
N TRP A 124 4.44 -2.82 -3.49
CA TRP A 124 5.24 -4.03 -3.33
C TRP A 124 5.09 -4.55 -1.91
N THR A 125 4.39 -5.67 -1.70
CA THR A 125 4.04 -6.16 -0.35
C THR A 125 4.97 -7.25 0.17
N ASN A 126 5.68 -7.99 -0.70
CA ASN A 126 6.66 -9.00 -0.28
C ASN A 126 8.06 -8.40 -0.20
N VAL A 127 8.23 -7.37 0.61
CA VAL A 127 9.52 -6.67 0.77
C VAL A 127 10.43 -7.55 1.61
N PRO A 128 11.58 -8.02 1.09
CA PRO A 128 12.50 -8.84 1.87
C PRO A 128 13.01 -8.06 3.09
N ASP A 129 12.99 -8.69 4.25
CA ASP A 129 13.60 -8.12 5.46
C ASP A 129 15.12 -8.11 5.27
N THR A 130 15.68 -6.93 5.04
CA THR A 130 17.12 -6.76 4.82
C THR A 130 17.89 -6.64 6.14
N SER A 131 17.24 -6.76 7.30
CA SER A 131 17.87 -6.57 8.61
C SER A 131 18.03 -7.88 9.38
N SER A 132 19.25 -8.41 9.42
CA SER A 132 19.69 -9.29 10.51
C SER A 132 20.05 -8.51 11.79
N SER A 133 19.68 -7.22 11.88
CA SER A 133 20.09 -6.30 12.95
C SER A 133 18.88 -5.66 13.64
N ALA A 134 18.64 -6.08 14.87
CA ALA A 134 17.54 -5.73 15.75
C ALA A 134 17.59 -4.29 16.31
N THR A 135 17.76 -3.25 15.49
CA THR A 135 17.76 -1.86 16.01
C THR A 135 16.92 -0.87 15.22
N ARG A 136 15.79 -0.52 15.85
CA ARG A 136 14.99 0.73 15.82
C ARG A 136 14.59 1.31 14.46
N GLY A 137 13.49 0.77 13.99
CA GLY A 137 12.57 1.33 13.00
C GLY A 137 11.87 0.16 12.37
N SER A 138 10.56 -0.01 12.59
CA SER A 138 9.81 -1.04 11.87
C SER A 138 10.02 -0.75 10.39
N LEU A 139 10.75 -1.64 9.70
CA LEU A 139 10.85 -1.58 8.24
C LEU A 139 9.41 -1.58 7.70
N PRO A 140 9.16 -0.83 6.62
CA PRO A 140 7.83 -0.81 6.06
C PRO A 140 7.55 -2.22 5.50
N ASP A 141 6.43 -2.79 5.91
CA ASP A 141 5.85 -4.06 5.47
C ASP A 141 5.45 -4.05 3.98
N HIS A 142 5.53 -2.89 3.32
CA HIS A 142 5.39 -2.72 1.89
C HIS A 142 6.23 -1.54 1.38
N LEU A 143 6.38 -1.39 0.07
CA LEU A 143 6.90 -0.18 -0.56
C LEU A 143 5.94 0.32 -1.63
N THR A 144 5.69 1.62 -1.67
CA THR A 144 4.82 2.21 -2.69
C THR A 144 5.65 2.68 -3.86
N LEU A 145 5.29 2.31 -5.08
CA LEU A 145 6.03 2.60 -6.30
C LEU A 145 5.10 3.29 -7.28
N CYS A 146 5.54 4.36 -7.94
CA CYS A 146 4.81 4.81 -9.13
C CYS A 146 5.00 3.79 -10.25
N LYS A 147 4.02 3.66 -11.13
CA LYS A 147 4.05 2.67 -12.22
C LYS A 147 5.35 2.71 -13.06
N PRO A 148 5.89 3.88 -13.45
CA PRO A 148 7.18 3.96 -14.14
C PRO A 148 8.34 3.35 -13.33
N CYS A 149 8.39 3.62 -12.03
CA CYS A 149 9.42 3.06 -11.14
C CYS A 149 9.28 1.56 -10.96
N ALA A 150 8.05 1.04 -10.85
CA ALA A 150 7.80 -0.40 -10.77
C ALA A 150 8.25 -1.10 -12.06
N GLY A 151 7.86 -0.57 -13.23
CA GLY A 151 8.32 -1.08 -14.53
C GLY A 151 9.84 -1.06 -14.68
N PHE A 152 10.49 0.02 -14.22
CA PHE A 152 11.95 0.10 -14.22
C PHE A 152 12.62 -0.95 -13.31
N LEU A 153 12.09 -1.15 -12.09
CA LEU A 153 12.65 -2.12 -11.15
C LEU A 153 12.48 -3.57 -11.65
N LEU A 154 11.33 -3.91 -12.24
CA LEU A 154 11.07 -5.26 -12.77
C LEU A 154 12.05 -5.69 -13.86
N GLU A 155 12.60 -4.75 -14.61
CA GLU A 155 13.62 -5.06 -15.64
C GLU A 155 15.05 -5.01 -15.12
N CYS A 156 15.27 -4.45 -13.92
CA CYS A 156 16.59 -4.41 -13.34
C CYS A 156 16.95 -5.78 -12.78
N GLU A 157 17.96 -6.43 -13.36
CA GLU A 157 18.47 -7.74 -12.91
C GLU A 157 18.86 -7.78 -11.42
N ARG A 158 19.18 -6.62 -10.84
CA ARG A 158 19.55 -6.48 -9.42
C ARG A 158 18.36 -6.24 -8.49
N SER A 159 17.16 -6.05 -9.02
CA SER A 159 15.99 -5.79 -8.20
C SER A 159 15.50 -7.07 -7.53
N PRO A 160 15.17 -7.05 -6.23
CA PRO A 160 14.51 -8.18 -5.58
C PRO A 160 13.02 -8.28 -5.95
N LEU A 161 12.45 -7.22 -6.54
CA LEU A 161 11.03 -7.12 -6.86
C LEU A 161 10.67 -8.09 -7.98
N ARG A 162 9.68 -8.96 -7.72
CA ARG A 162 9.04 -9.76 -8.75
C ARG A 162 7.65 -9.22 -9.06
N ARG A 163 7.12 -9.59 -10.22
CA ARG A 163 5.80 -9.13 -10.68
C ARG A 163 4.70 -9.60 -9.74
N GLU A 164 4.81 -10.83 -9.26
CA GLU A 164 3.88 -11.43 -8.29
C GLU A 164 3.87 -10.72 -6.92
N ASP A 165 4.87 -9.90 -6.63
CA ASP A 165 4.95 -9.14 -5.38
C ASP A 165 4.25 -7.77 -5.45
N LEU A 166 3.86 -7.34 -6.66
CA LEU A 166 3.15 -6.10 -6.88
C LEU A 166 1.65 -6.28 -6.70
N THR A 167 1.09 -5.41 -5.88
CA THR A 167 -0.35 -5.22 -5.67
C THR A 167 -0.70 -3.81 -6.13
N ALA A 168 -1.79 -3.66 -6.87
CA ALA A 168 -2.18 -2.36 -7.39
C ALA A 168 -3.69 -2.28 -7.60
N ASN A 169 -4.17 -1.06 -7.86
CA ASN A 169 -5.54 -0.74 -8.27
C ASN A 169 -5.97 -1.36 -9.64
N HIS A 170 -5.24 -2.36 -10.14
CA HIS A 170 -5.40 -3.01 -11.45
C HIS A 170 -4.29 -4.05 -11.68
N ARG A 171 -4.56 -5.18 -12.36
CA ARG A 171 -3.50 -6.01 -12.94
C ARG A 171 -2.91 -5.29 -14.14
N PHE A 172 -1.65 -4.91 -14.02
CA PHE A 172 -0.91 -4.46 -15.19
C PHE A 172 -0.41 -5.61 -16.03
N GLY A 173 -0.52 -5.45 -17.35
CA GLY A 173 0.19 -6.30 -18.28
C GLY A 173 1.71 -6.10 -18.19
N ILE A 174 2.49 -7.15 -18.51
CA ILE A 174 3.95 -7.04 -18.59
C ILE A 174 4.37 -5.94 -19.58
N HIS A 175 3.68 -5.86 -20.72
CA HIS A 175 3.93 -4.84 -21.74
C HIS A 175 3.56 -3.43 -21.29
N GLU A 176 2.56 -3.31 -20.42
CA GLU A 176 2.10 -2.03 -19.89
C GLU A 176 3.11 -1.45 -18.89
N LEU A 177 3.56 -2.25 -17.93
CA LEU A 177 4.62 -1.84 -16.99
C LEU A 177 5.95 -1.57 -17.71
N SER A 178 6.33 -2.42 -18.66
CA SER A 178 7.52 -2.19 -19.48
C SER A 178 7.41 -0.96 -20.38
N ALA A 179 6.21 -0.51 -20.76
CA ALA A 179 6.04 0.71 -21.54
C ALA A 179 6.40 1.95 -20.72
N TRP A 180 5.97 2.00 -19.45
CA TRP A 180 6.20 3.16 -18.58
C TRP A 180 7.61 3.27 -18.02
N ARG A 181 8.44 2.22 -18.14
CA ARG A 181 9.80 2.22 -17.59
C ARG A 181 10.66 3.40 -18.05
N LEU A 182 10.42 3.89 -19.27
CA LEU A 182 11.24 4.96 -19.86
C LEU A 182 10.96 6.30 -19.18
N ASP A 183 9.78 6.43 -18.58
CA ASP A 183 9.30 7.61 -17.87
C ASP A 183 9.67 7.59 -16.38
N ALA A 184 10.31 6.52 -15.91
CA ALA A 184 10.78 6.42 -14.54
C ALA A 184 11.68 7.62 -14.22
N PRO A 185 11.52 8.36 -13.11
CA PRO A 185 12.38 9.51 -12.85
C PRO A 185 13.85 9.11 -12.62
N VAL A 186 14.78 9.99 -13.03
CA VAL A 186 16.19 9.93 -12.64
C VAL A 186 16.31 10.41 -11.21
N ARG A 187 16.89 9.61 -10.33
CA ARG A 187 17.11 10.06 -8.97
C ARG A 187 18.26 9.35 -8.25
N SER A 188 18.85 10.09 -7.32
CA SER A 188 19.75 9.57 -6.30
C SER A 188 18.96 8.74 -5.29
N SER A 189 19.25 7.44 -5.27
CA SER A 189 18.67 6.46 -4.36
C SER A 189 19.17 6.54 -2.90
N VAL A 190 19.90 7.59 -2.54
CA VAL A 190 20.57 7.70 -1.22
C VAL A 190 19.57 7.70 -0.05
N PHE A 191 18.36 8.21 -0.26
CA PHE A 191 17.30 8.19 0.75
C PHE A 191 16.23 7.12 0.47
N ALA A 192 16.35 6.40 -0.64
CA ALA A 192 15.42 5.34 -0.96
C ALA A 192 15.80 4.08 -0.16
N PRO A 193 14.82 3.28 0.28
CA PRO A 193 15.10 1.97 0.87
C PRO A 193 15.97 1.12 -0.06
N ALA A 194 16.89 0.34 0.50
CA ALA A 194 17.88 -0.43 -0.27
C ALA A 194 17.24 -1.32 -1.35
N GLN A 195 16.05 -1.85 -1.06
CA GLN A 195 15.23 -2.69 -1.94
C GLN A 195 14.85 -1.99 -3.25
N VAL A 196 14.72 -0.65 -3.23
CA VAL A 196 14.33 0.17 -4.38
C VAL A 196 15.43 1.16 -4.77
N ALA A 197 16.62 1.06 -4.18
CA ALA A 197 17.70 2.03 -4.34
C ALA A 197 18.46 1.95 -5.69
N ILE A 198 17.78 1.53 -6.76
CA ILE A 198 18.33 1.36 -8.10
C ILE A 198 18.15 2.64 -8.92
N ARG A 199 19.24 3.05 -9.58
CA ARG A 199 19.28 4.26 -10.41
C ARG A 199 19.26 3.93 -11.90
N ARG A 200 18.63 4.79 -12.68
CA ARG A 200 18.79 4.83 -14.13
C ARG A 200 19.71 5.96 -14.54
N LYS A 201 20.30 5.86 -15.73
CA LYS A 201 21.10 6.96 -16.30
C LYS A 201 20.22 8.15 -16.74
N PRO A 202 20.67 9.40 -16.52
CA PRO A 202 20.05 10.58 -17.10
C PRO A 202 20.10 10.57 -18.63
N ARG A 203 19.01 10.98 -19.27
CA ARG A 203 18.85 11.07 -20.73
C ARG A 203 18.68 12.51 -21.20
N THR A 204 17.88 13.29 -20.48
CA THR A 204 17.60 14.70 -20.83
C THR A 204 18.55 15.68 -20.15
N LEU A 205 18.63 16.91 -20.66
CA LEU A 205 19.43 17.97 -20.03
C LEU A 205 18.87 18.32 -18.64
N ARG A 206 17.55 18.43 -18.50
CA ARG A 206 16.88 18.66 -17.22
C ARG A 206 17.24 17.56 -16.20
N GLU A 207 17.23 16.31 -16.64
CA GLU A 207 17.61 15.18 -15.79
C GLU A 207 19.06 15.26 -15.34
N ARG A 208 20.00 15.59 -16.25
CA ARG A 208 21.41 15.78 -15.89
C ARG A 208 21.60 16.90 -14.87
N VAL A 209 20.94 18.05 -15.07
CA VAL A 209 21.00 19.17 -14.11
C VAL A 209 20.53 18.72 -12.73
N ILE A 210 19.42 17.98 -12.64
CA ILE A 210 18.94 17.47 -11.35
C ILE A 210 19.96 16.48 -10.76
N ASP A 211 20.45 15.51 -11.53
CA ASP A 211 21.28 14.40 -11.05
C ASP A 211 22.72 14.81 -10.67
N ASP A 212 23.33 15.70 -11.46
CA ASP A 212 24.73 16.12 -11.34
C ASP A 212 24.92 17.26 -10.32
N THR A 213 23.84 17.91 -9.88
CA THR A 213 23.91 19.05 -8.95
C THR A 213 23.30 18.72 -7.58
N PRO A 214 23.58 19.54 -6.54
CA PRO A 214 22.92 19.40 -5.24
C PRO A 214 21.39 19.55 -5.27
N VAL A 215 20.78 20.00 -6.38
CA VAL A 215 19.31 20.13 -6.53
C VAL A 215 18.60 18.80 -6.28
N ARG A 216 19.24 17.64 -6.56
CA ARG A 216 18.70 16.30 -6.24
C ARG A 216 18.35 16.09 -4.77
N PHE A 217 18.96 16.85 -3.85
CA PHE A 217 18.73 16.73 -2.41
C PHE A 217 17.54 17.55 -1.94
N VAL A 218 17.00 18.44 -2.78
CA VAL A 218 15.83 19.29 -2.46
C VAL A 218 14.60 18.83 -3.24
N TRP A 219 14.80 18.26 -4.43
CA TRP A 219 13.73 17.88 -5.34
C TRP A 219 13.08 16.52 -4.99
N ASN A 220 12.60 16.37 -3.75
CA ASN A 220 11.73 15.28 -3.28
C ASN A 220 10.99 15.64 -1.99
N HIS A 221 10.04 14.80 -1.59
CA HIS A 221 9.31 14.98 -0.33
C HIS A 221 10.25 15.16 0.88
N ASP A 222 11.19 14.24 1.11
CA ASP A 222 12.09 14.36 2.28
C ASP A 222 13.02 15.57 2.20
N GLY A 223 13.61 15.84 1.04
CA GLY A 223 14.50 16.97 0.82
C GLY A 223 13.80 18.31 0.94
N GLY A 224 12.59 18.42 0.38
CA GLY A 224 11.71 19.57 0.55
C GLY A 224 11.32 19.77 2.02
N ARG A 225 11.00 18.70 2.75
CA ARG A 225 10.75 18.75 4.20
C ARG A 225 11.97 19.25 4.97
N TRP A 226 13.17 18.72 4.71
CA TRP A 226 14.40 19.16 5.37
C TRP A 226 14.76 20.60 5.04
N LEU A 227 14.57 21.02 3.78
CA LEU A 227 14.75 22.41 3.37
C LEU A 227 13.77 23.32 4.13
N ALA A 228 12.48 22.97 4.19
CA ALA A 228 11.47 23.73 4.91
C ALA A 228 11.80 23.85 6.40
N ILE A 229 12.17 22.75 7.05
CA ILE A 229 12.63 22.74 8.46
C ILE A 229 13.85 23.64 8.63
N GLY A 230 14.84 23.55 7.75
CA GLY A 230 16.03 24.39 7.78
C GLY A 230 15.71 25.89 7.66
N VAL A 231 14.82 26.27 6.73
CA VAL A 231 14.37 27.65 6.54
C VAL A 231 13.62 28.16 7.78
N ILE A 232 12.66 27.38 8.31
CA ILE A 232 11.92 27.74 9.52
C ILE A 232 12.87 27.93 10.70
N SER A 233 13.83 27.00 10.87
CA SER A 233 14.80 27.04 11.96
C SER A 233 15.71 28.27 11.86
N TYR A 234 16.15 28.62 10.64
CA TYR A 234 16.93 29.81 10.37
C TYR A 234 16.16 31.10 10.70
N VAL A 235 14.90 31.19 10.26
CA VAL A 235 14.04 32.35 10.57
C VAL A 235 13.86 32.51 12.07
N LEU A 236 13.53 31.42 12.79
CA LEU A 236 13.39 31.44 14.25
C LEU A 236 14.68 31.86 14.96
N LEU A 237 15.84 31.38 14.48
CA LEU A 237 17.15 31.78 15.03
C LEU A 237 17.40 33.28 14.85
N VAL A 238 17.13 33.82 13.65
CA VAL A 238 17.29 35.25 13.36
C VAL A 238 16.37 36.09 14.25
N PHE A 239 15.11 35.69 14.42
CA PHE A 239 14.20 36.37 15.35
C PHE A 239 14.69 36.33 16.79
N LEU A 240 15.13 35.16 17.28
CA LEU A 240 15.64 35.00 18.64
C LEU A 240 16.86 35.90 18.90
N VAL A 241 17.85 35.88 17.99
CA VAL A 241 19.05 36.73 18.08
C VAL A 241 18.68 38.21 18.00
N GLY A 242 17.75 38.58 17.13
CA GLY A 242 17.26 39.96 17.00
C GLY A 242 16.49 40.46 18.22
N THR A 243 15.86 39.58 19.01
CA THR A 243 15.20 39.94 20.27
C THR A 243 16.15 39.99 21.47
N LEU A 244 17.37 39.45 21.35
CA LEU A 244 18.39 39.41 22.39
C LEU A 244 19.45 40.53 22.27
N LEU A 245 19.43 41.28 21.16
CA LEU A 245 20.27 42.45 20.87
C LEU A 245 19.48 43.74 21.07
#